data_AF-A0A227JES5-F1
#
_entry.id   AF-A0A227JES5-F1
#
_cell.length_a   1.000
_cell.length_b   1.000
_cell.length_c   1.000
_cell.angle_alpha   90.00
_cell.angle_beta   90.00
_cell.angle_gamma   90.00
#
_symmetry.space_group_name_H-M   'P 1'
#
loop_
_entity.id
_entity.type
_entity.pdbx_description
1 polymer ?
#
loop_
_entity_poly.entity_id
_entity_poly.type
_entity_poly.pdbx_seq_one_letter_code
_entity_poly.pdbx_strand_id
1 'polypeptide(L)' 'MVGIVVVSHSRRLAEGVAELATQMTQGKAKLAIAAGIDDPENPIGTDAIAVMEAIEQVQDQQG' A
#
# COMPACT_ATOMS: atom_id res chain seq x y z
N MET A 1 -14.72 1.96 8.97
CA MET A 1 -14.51 2.10 7.51
C MET A 1 -13.46 1.08 7.11
N VAL A 2 -13.53 0.53 5.90
CA VAL A 2 -12.51 -0.45 5.47
C VAL A 2 -11.28 0.29 4.94
N GLY A 3 -10.12 0.04 5.53
CA GLY A 3 -8.81 0.45 5.01
C GLY A 3 -8.24 -0.59 4.03
N ILE A 4 -7.53 -0.13 3.00
CA ILE A 4 -6.91 -0.99 1.98
C ILE A 4 -5.38 -0.80 2.03
N VAL A 5 -4.64 -1.89 2.19
CA VAL A 5 -3.17 -1.89 2.04
C VAL A 5 -2.78 -2.68 0.81
N VAL A 6 -2.03 -2.05 -0.10
CA VAL A 6 -1.48 -2.72 -1.28
C VAL A 6 -0.05 -3.17 -0.98
N VAL A 7 0.17 -4.48 -0.88
CA VAL A 7 1.49 -5.08 -0.63
C VAL A 7 2.00 -5.75 -1.90
N SER A 8 3.23 -5.43 -2.31
CA SER A 8 3.84 -5.97 -3.52
C SER A 8 5.36 -5.96 -3.45
N HIS A 9 6.00 -6.88 -4.16
CA HIS A 9 7.45 -6.80 -4.35
C HIS A 9 7.86 -5.64 -5.26
N SER A 10 6.96 -5.19 -6.15
CA SER A 10 7.21 -4.13 -7.12
C SER A 10 6.41 -2.88 -6.76
N ARG A 11 7.13 -1.79 -6.48
CA ARG A 11 6.54 -0.47 -6.23
C ARG A 11 5.66 -0.01 -7.39
N ARG A 12 6.17 -0.12 -8.63
CA ARG A 12 5.43 0.25 -9.85
C ARG A 12 4.11 -0.50 -10.01
N LEU A 13 4.07 -1.79 -9.66
CA LEU A 13 2.83 -2.56 -9.72
C LEU A 13 1.84 -2.09 -8.65
N ALA A 14 2.31 -1.87 -7.42
CA ALA A 14 1.45 -1.42 -6.34
C ALA A 14 0.86 -0.03 -6.60
N GLU A 15 1.65 0.89 -7.15
CA GLU A 15 1.19 2.22 -7.58
C GLU A 15 0.08 2.13 -8.63
N GLY A 16 0.24 1.28 -9.65
CA GLY A 16 -0.80 1.07 -10.67
C GLY A 16 -2.08 0.47 -10.11
N VAL A 17 -1.97 -0.48 -9.17
CA VAL A 17 -3.15 -1.06 -8.49
C VAL A 17 -3.84 -0.02 -7.60
N ALA A 18 -3.06 0.78 -6.87
CA ALA A 18 -3.57 1.85 -6.03
C ALA A 18 -4.32 2.90 -6.85
N GLU A 19 -3.77 3.31 -7.99
CA GLU A 19 -4.42 4.27 -8.90
C GLU A 19 -5.81 3.76 -9.35
N LEU A 20 -5.90 2.51 -9.79
CA LEU A 20 -7.16 1.88 -10.18
C LEU A 20 -8.14 1.79 -9.01
N ALA A 21 -7.68 1.34 -7.84
CA ALA A 21 -8.52 1.21 -6.65
C ALA A 21 -9.06 2.58 -6.18
N THR A 22 -8.24 3.63 -6.25
CA THR A 22 -8.68 5.01 -5.95
C THR A 22 -9.78 5.47 -6.89
N GLN A 23 -9.67 5.19 -8.20
CA GLN A 23 -10.72 5.50 -9.18
C GLN A 23 -12.02 4.74 -8.88
N MET A 24 -11.94 3.43 -8.63
CA MET A 24 -13.11 2.58 -8.36
C MET A 24 -13.83 2.97 -7.06
N THR A 25 -13.06 3.35 -6.04
CA THR A 25 -13.61 3.76 -4.74
C THR A 25 -14.03 5.22 -4.71
N GLN A 26 -13.79 5.99 -5.78
CA GLN A 26 -14.02 7.43 -5.84
C GLN A 26 -13.32 8.18 -4.68
N GLY A 27 -12.15 7.68 -4.26
CA GLY A 27 -11.39 8.23 -3.12
C GLY A 27 -12.05 8.07 -1.74
N LYS A 28 -13.10 7.26 -1.61
CA LYS A 28 -13.83 7.06 -0.34
C LYS A 28 -13.20 6.01 0.57
N ALA A 29 -12.34 5.15 0.03
CA ALA A 29 -11.57 4.19 0.82
C ALA A 29 -10.20 4.78 1.18
N LYS A 30 -9.76 4.59 2.42
CA LYS A 30 -8.37 4.86 2.79
C LYS A 30 -7.47 3.82 2.15
N LEU A 31 -6.38 4.25 1.53
CA LEU A 31 -5.45 3.37 0.84
C LEU A 31 -4.01 3.74 1.17
N ALA A 32 -3.19 2.73 1.46
CA ALA A 32 -1.74 2.86 1.63
C ALA A 32 -1.01 1.79 0.82
N ILE A 33 0.26 2.07 0.48
CA ILE A 33 1.12 1.19 -0.32
C ILE A 33 2.33 0.79 0.54
N ALA A 34 2.61 -0.50 0.59
CA ALA A 34 3.86 -1.06 1.11
C ALA A 34 4.49 -1.93 0.04
N ALA A 35 5.43 -1.38 -0.74
CA ALA A 35 5.99 -2.09 -1.88
C ALA A 35 7.44 -1.74 -2.20
N GLY A 36 8.19 -2.78 -2.58
CA GLY A 36 9.63 -2.74 -2.76
C GLY A 36 10.38 -2.72 -1.43
N ILE A 37 11.69 -2.67 -1.53
CA ILE A 37 12.61 -2.39 -0.42
C ILE A 37 13.47 -1.17 -0.75
N ASP A 38 14.10 -0.57 0.26
CA ASP A 38 15.02 0.56 0.09
C ASP A 38 16.42 0.09 -0.35
N ASP A 39 16.46 -0.61 -1.49
CA ASP A 39 17.67 -1.00 -2.19
C ASP A 39 17.56 -0.54 -3.66
N PRO A 40 18.27 0.54 -4.06
CA PRO A 40 18.22 1.04 -5.43
C PRO A 40 18.73 0.05 -6.49
N GLU A 41 19.63 -0.86 -6.13
CA GLU A 41 20.19 -1.85 -7.06
C GLU A 41 19.28 -3.09 -7.17
N ASN A 42 18.62 -3.47 -6.07
CA ASN A 42 17.69 -4.61 -6.02
C ASN A 42 16.34 -4.24 -5.36
N PRO A 43 15.53 -3.37 -6.00
CA PRO A 43 14.34 -2.79 -5.37
C PRO A 43 13.16 -3.77 -5.19
N ILE A 44 13.27 -4.98 -5.75
CA ILE A 44 12.22 -5.99 -5.71
C ILE A 44 12.29 -6.73 -4.37
N GLY A 45 11.28 -6.52 -3.53
CA GLY A 45 11.25 -7.06 -2.18
C GLY A 45 10.06 -6.53 -1.40
N THR A 46 9.87 -7.03 -0.17
CA THR A 46 8.85 -6.52 0.75
C THR A 46 9.51 -6.15 2.07
N ASP A 47 9.28 -4.94 2.54
CA ASP A 47 9.69 -4.49 3.87
C ASP A 47 8.54 -4.67 4.89
N ALA A 48 8.76 -5.49 5.91
CA ALA A 48 7.78 -5.75 6.95
C ALA A 48 7.45 -4.52 7.80
N ILE A 49 8.41 -3.60 7.98
CA ILE A 49 8.19 -2.34 8.71
C ILE A 49 7.28 -1.44 7.88
N ALA A 50 7.56 -1.30 6.57
CA ALA A 50 6.69 -0.53 5.67
C ALA A 50 5.26 -1.10 5.62
N VAL A 51 5.09 -2.44 5.69
CA VAL A 51 3.76 -3.06 5.78
C VAL A 51 3.05 -2.69 7.08
N MET A 52 3.74 -2.75 8.22
CA MET A 52 3.18 -2.35 9.51
C MET A 52 2.74 -0.88 9.49
N GLU A 53 3.60 0.03 9.02
CA GLU A 53 3.29 1.46 8.91
C GLU A 53 2.10 1.72 7.98
N ALA A 54 2.01 1.01 6.86
CA ALA A 54 0.89 1.15 5.93
C ALA A 54 -0.44 0.67 6.54
N ILE A 55 -0.41 -0.38 7.36
CA ILE A 55 -1.59 -0.82 8.14
C ILE A 55 -2.00 0.28 9.11
N GLU A 56 -1.06 0.81 9.90
CA GLU A 56 -1.33 1.87 10.88
C GLU A 56 -1.93 3.14 10.22
N GLN A 57 -1.51 3.47 9.00
CA GLN A 57 -2.04 4.62 8.23
C GLN A 57 -3.52 4.47 7.84
N VAL A 58 -3.95 3.25 7.48
CA VAL A 58 -5.31 3.02 6.98
C VAL A 58 -6.28 2.53 8.05
N GLN A 59 -5.75 2.01 9.16
CA GLN A 59 -6.54 1.56 10.30
C GLN A 59 -7.41 2.70 10.84
N ASP A 60 -8.65 2.38 11.21
CA ASP A 60 -9.49 3.27 12.00
C ASP A 60 -9.87 2.61 13.33
N GLN A 61 -10.48 3.37 14.24
CA GLN A 61 -10.85 2.86 15.57
C GLN A 61 -11.94 1.77 15.54
N GLN A 62 -12.49 1.45 14.37
CA GLN A 62 -13.61 0.50 14.22
C GLN A 62 -13.19 -0.82 13.57
N GLY A 63 -11.91 -0.98 13.23
CA GLY A 63 -11.35 -2.23 12.69
C GLY A 63 -11.03 -2.13 11.21
#